data_AF-A0A119A7M2-F1
#
_entry.id   AF-A0A119A7M2-F1
#
_cell.length_a   1.000
_cell.length_b   1.000
_cell.length_c   1.000
_cell.angle_alpha   90.00
_cell.angle_beta   90.00
_cell.angle_gamma   90.00
#
_symmetry.space_group_name_H-M   'P 1'
#
loop_
_entity.id
_entity.type
_entity.pdbx_description
1 polymer ?
#
loop_
_entity_poly.entity_id
_entity_poly.type
_entity_poly.pdbx_seq_one_letter_code
_entity_poly.pdbx_strand_id
1 'polypeptide(L)'
;MDSSTELEKYILDEVTSKNPNTFIIELHEEGTFNKTKLNSLLENCKKLSTIYHATGKTTQYNTILSGIISTFEHTLFLISTHFMPDDNFHISNYESDLSSEIISDYYYEFRSITRNFIL
;
A
#
# COMPACT_ATOMS: atom_id res chain seq x y z
N MET A 1 23.21 -9.74 -3.14
CA MET A 1 22.34 -9.33 -2.00
C MET A 1 21.18 -10.30 -1.99
N ASP A 2 20.72 -10.76 -0.82
CA ASP A 2 19.56 -11.65 -0.76
C ASP A 2 18.33 -10.90 -1.30
N SER A 3 17.56 -11.58 -2.16
CA SER A 3 16.34 -11.04 -2.78
C SER A 3 15.33 -10.50 -1.75
N SER A 4 15.35 -11.04 -0.52
CA SER A 4 14.55 -10.55 0.61
C SER A 4 14.95 -9.14 1.05
N THR A 5 16.24 -8.85 1.18
CA THR A 5 16.73 -7.56 1.70
C THR A 5 16.37 -6.41 0.77
N GLU A 6 16.43 -6.64 -0.55
CA GLU A 6 16.04 -5.63 -1.54
C GLU A 6 14.54 -5.35 -1.52
N LEU A 7 13.71 -6.39 -1.41
CA LEU A 7 12.25 -6.25 -1.28
C LEU A 7 11.84 -5.56 0.02
N GLU A 8 12.47 -5.92 1.14
CA GLU A 8 12.23 -5.26 2.42
C GLU A 8 12.58 -3.79 2.36
N LYS A 9 13.73 -3.45 1.77
CA LYS A 9 14.14 -2.05 1.62
C LYS A 9 13.11 -1.27 0.79
N TYR A 10 12.68 -1.82 -0.35
CA TYR A 10 11.66 -1.19 -1.18
C TYR A 10 10.36 -0.93 -0.40
N ILE A 11 9.84 -1.96 0.28
CA ILE A 11 8.58 -1.83 1.03
C ILE A 11 8.75 -0.86 2.20
N LEU A 12 9.88 -0.90 2.91
CA LEU A 12 10.18 0.06 3.98
C LEU A 12 10.18 1.50 3.47
N ASP A 13 10.77 1.75 2.29
CA ASP A 13 10.78 3.08 1.69
C ASP A 13 9.35 3.55 1.39
N GLU A 14 8.47 2.67 0.88
CA GLU A 14 7.05 2.95 0.62
C GLU A 14 6.23 3.21 1.89
N VAL A 15 6.40 2.39 2.94
CA VAL A 15 5.52 2.43 4.12
C VAL A 15 5.99 3.37 5.23
N THR A 16 7.25 3.82 5.19
CA THR A 16 7.76 4.81 6.15
C THR A 16 7.57 6.25 5.67
N SER A 17 7.14 6.44 4.43
CA SER A 17 6.87 7.76 3.82
C SER A 17 8.02 8.76 3.92
N LYS A 18 9.26 8.28 4.09
CA LYS A 18 10.47 9.14 4.13
C LYS A 18 10.89 9.61 2.74
N ASN A 19 10.46 8.88 1.71
CA ASN A 19 10.69 9.23 0.32
C ASN A 19 9.44 9.95 -0.22
N PRO A 20 9.57 11.17 -0.75
CA PRO A 20 8.42 11.91 -1.30
C PRO A 20 7.82 11.22 -2.53
N ASN A 21 8.55 10.31 -3.18
CA ASN A 21 8.09 9.63 -4.39
C ASN A 21 7.32 8.32 -4.10
N THR A 22 6.78 8.14 -2.90
CA THR A 22 6.00 6.94 -2.53
C THR A 22 4.55 7.09 -2.96
N PHE A 23 3.85 5.97 -3.13
CA PHE A 23 2.43 6.00 -3.49
C PHE A 23 1.60 6.82 -2.48
N ILE A 24 1.86 6.64 -1.19
CA ILE A 24 1.04 7.25 -0.15
C ILE A 24 1.24 8.77 -0.05
N ILE A 25 2.44 9.27 -0.37
CA ILE A 25 2.70 10.72 -0.43
C ILE A 25 1.99 11.34 -1.64
N GLU A 26 2.07 10.72 -2.83
CA GLU A 26 1.32 11.21 -4.01
C GLU A 26 -0.19 11.24 -3.75
N LEU A 27 -0.72 10.21 -3.07
CA LEU A 27 -2.13 10.18 -2.73
C LEU A 27 -2.47 11.26 -1.68
N HIS A 28 -1.71 11.36 -0.59
CA HIS A 28 -2.03 12.22 0.54
C HIS A 28 -1.80 13.71 0.27
N GLU A 29 -0.64 14.06 -0.31
CA GLU A 29 -0.22 15.45 -0.49
C GLU A 29 -0.68 16.02 -1.84
N GLU A 30 -0.69 15.19 -2.89
CA GLU A 30 -0.99 15.64 -4.25
C GLU A 30 -2.41 15.27 -4.72
N GLY A 31 -3.15 14.51 -3.91
CA GLY A 31 -4.51 14.06 -4.26
C GLY A 31 -4.52 13.25 -5.56
N THR A 32 -3.47 12.48 -5.86
CA THR A 32 -3.35 11.73 -7.11
C THR A 32 -3.21 10.24 -6.84
N PHE A 33 -4.12 9.43 -7.38
CA PHE A 33 -4.10 7.99 -7.20
C PHE A 33 -3.24 7.30 -8.27
N ASN A 34 -2.01 6.95 -7.93
CA ASN A 34 -1.09 6.29 -8.85
C ASN A 34 -1.22 4.76 -8.81
N LYS A 35 -2.08 4.22 -9.68
CA LYS A 35 -2.30 2.77 -9.83
C LYS A 35 -1.03 1.96 -10.01
N THR A 36 -0.11 2.44 -10.85
CA THR A 36 1.12 1.71 -11.17
C THR A 36 1.99 1.53 -9.93
N LYS A 37 2.11 2.58 -9.11
CA LYS A 37 2.86 2.51 -7.85
C LYS A 37 2.16 1.61 -6.83
N LEU A 38 0.85 1.73 -6.66
CA LEU A 38 0.10 0.85 -5.77
C LEU A 38 0.25 -0.62 -6.19
N ASN A 39 0.03 -0.94 -7.46
CA ASN A 39 0.15 -2.31 -7.96
C ASN A 39 1.58 -2.87 -7.77
N SER A 40 2.61 -2.04 -7.99
CA SER A 40 4.00 -2.40 -7.69
C SER A 40 4.20 -2.71 -6.21
N LEU A 41 3.66 -1.90 -5.30
CA LEU A 41 3.70 -2.17 -3.86
C LEU A 41 3.01 -3.51 -3.53
N LEU A 42 1.80 -3.74 -4.04
CA LEU A 42 1.04 -4.97 -3.80
C LEU A 42 1.77 -6.22 -4.29
N GLU A 43 2.36 -6.18 -5.49
CA GLU A 43 3.16 -7.26 -6.02
C GLU A 43 4.39 -7.55 -5.15
N ASN A 44 5.11 -6.51 -4.72
CA ASN A 44 6.29 -6.68 -3.88
C ASN A 44 5.92 -7.22 -2.49
N CYS A 45 4.80 -6.78 -1.92
CA CYS A 45 4.25 -7.36 -0.69
C CYS A 45 3.96 -8.86 -0.86
N LYS A 46 3.31 -9.27 -1.96
CA LYS A 46 3.04 -10.69 -2.25
C LYS A 46 4.33 -11.51 -2.36
N LYS A 47 5.33 -11.00 -3.09
CA LYS A 47 6.66 -11.64 -3.22
C LYS A 47 7.34 -11.78 -1.86
N LEU A 48 7.36 -10.72 -1.06
CA LEU A 48 7.99 -10.75 0.26
C LEU A 48 7.27 -11.72 1.21
N SER A 49 5.93 -11.76 1.20
CA SER A 49 5.17 -12.71 2.03
C SER A 49 5.53 -14.16 1.69
N THR A 50 5.70 -14.48 0.40
CA THR A 50 6.11 -15.82 -0.05
C THR A 50 7.51 -16.18 0.47
N ILE A 51 8.43 -15.21 0.44
CA ILE A 51 9.79 -15.39 0.97
C ILE A 51 9.74 -15.63 2.48
N TYR A 52 9.00 -14.81 3.24
CA TYR A 52 8.85 -15.00 4.69
C TYR A 52 8.28 -16.35 5.08
N HIS A 53 7.35 -16.90 4.28
CA HIS A 53 6.85 -18.27 4.46
C HIS A 53 7.91 -19.34 4.23
N ALA A 54 8.80 -19.13 3.25
CA ALA A 54 9.82 -20.10 2.87
C ALA A 54 11.07 -20.04 3.76
N THR A 55 11.51 -18.84 4.13
CA THR A 55 12.82 -18.60 4.77
C THR A 55 12.72 -18.04 6.17
N GLY A 56 11.52 -17.74 6.66
CA GLY A 56 11.29 -17.06 7.92
C GLY A 56 11.31 -15.54 7.81
N LYS A 57 10.73 -14.91 8.83
CA LYS A 57 10.58 -13.45 8.98
C LYS A 57 11.89 -12.84 9.50
N THR A 58 12.25 -11.65 9.03
CA THR A 58 13.45 -10.93 9.49
C THR A 58 13.15 -9.98 10.65
N THR A 59 14.17 -9.26 11.13
CA THR A 59 14.01 -8.18 12.13
C THR A 59 13.14 -7.03 11.64
N GLN A 60 12.99 -6.85 10.32
CA GLN A 60 12.20 -5.76 9.73
C GLN A 60 10.70 -6.09 9.67
N TYR A 61 10.32 -7.35 9.89
CA TYR A 61 8.96 -7.85 9.70
C TYR A 61 7.89 -7.00 10.41
N ASN A 62 8.07 -6.67 11.69
CA ASN A 62 7.05 -5.93 12.46
C ASN A 62 6.84 -4.52 11.91
N THR A 63 7.92 -3.85 11.49
CA THR A 63 7.89 -2.52 10.90
C THR A 63 7.18 -2.57 9.55
N ILE A 64 7.52 -3.56 8.72
CA ILE A 64 6.90 -3.76 7.41
C ILE A 64 5.41 -4.06 7.56
N LEU A 65 5.02 -5.01 8.41
CA LEU A 65 3.62 -5.37 8.61
C LEU A 65 2.79 -4.18 9.08
N SER A 66 3.27 -3.46 10.11
CA SER A 66 2.56 -2.29 10.64
C SER A 66 2.46 -1.18 9.60
N GLY A 67 3.53 -0.96 8.83
CA GLY A 67 3.57 0.01 7.75
C GLY A 67 2.58 -0.32 6.63
N ILE A 68 2.57 -1.57 6.15
CA ILE A 68 1.64 -2.04 5.12
C ILE A 68 0.19 -1.83 5.56
N ILE A 69 -0.16 -2.25 6.78
CA ILE A 69 -1.51 -2.09 7.32
C ILE A 69 -1.89 -0.61 7.35
N SER A 70 -1.02 0.25 7.88
CA SER A 70 -1.26 1.69 7.97
C SER A 70 -1.44 2.32 6.59
N THR A 71 -0.59 1.97 5.62
CA THR A 71 -0.69 2.47 4.24
C THR A 71 -2.00 2.04 3.59
N PHE A 72 -2.42 0.78 3.74
CA PHE A 72 -3.66 0.28 3.14
C PHE A 72 -4.91 0.90 3.80
N GLU A 73 -4.93 1.01 5.12
CA GLU A 73 -6.03 1.65 5.85
C GLU A 73 -6.13 3.13 5.49
N HIS A 74 -5.00 3.85 5.44
CA HIS A 74 -4.97 5.26 5.05
C HIS A 74 -5.42 5.46 3.60
N THR A 75 -5.05 4.55 2.70
CA THR A 75 -5.51 4.58 1.30
C THR A 75 -7.04 4.49 1.22
N LEU A 76 -7.64 3.54 1.93
CA LEU A 76 -9.10 3.38 1.96
C LEU A 76 -9.79 4.58 2.64
N PHE A 77 -9.18 5.10 3.70
CA PHE A 77 -9.65 6.31 4.36
C PHE A 77 -9.69 7.50 3.39
N LEU A 78 -8.60 7.78 2.66
CA LEU A 78 -8.53 8.87 1.68
C LEU A 78 -9.51 8.71 0.52
N ILE A 79 -9.73 7.47 0.06
CA ILE A 79 -10.79 7.19 -0.92
C ILE A 79 -12.18 7.50 -0.34
N SER A 80 -12.41 7.21 0.94
CA SER A 80 -13.69 7.51 1.59
C SER A 80 -13.89 9.01 1.81
N THR A 81 -12.84 9.76 2.19
CA THR A 81 -12.92 11.20 2.44
C THR A 81 -13.20 12.00 1.18
N HIS A 82 -12.77 11.51 0.01
CA HIS A 82 -13.13 12.06 -1.31
C HIS A 82 -14.64 12.34 -1.46
N PHE A 83 -15.49 11.53 -0.82
CA PHE A 83 -16.94 11.62 -0.90
C PHE A 83 -17.60 12.37 0.25
N MET A 84 -16.83 12.83 1.24
CA MET A 84 -17.37 13.51 2.41
C MET A 84 -17.58 15.00 2.10
N PRO A 85 -18.81 15.53 2.25
CA PRO A 85 -19.13 16.90 1.85
C PRO A 85 -18.41 17.98 2.68
N ASP A 86 -17.94 17.62 3.88
CA ASP A 86 -17.22 18.52 4.80
C ASP A 86 -15.69 18.34 4.74
N ASP A 87 -15.17 17.46 3.88
CA ASP A 87 -13.74 17.24 3.71
C ASP A 87 -13.22 17.98 2.47
N ASN A 88 -12.01 18.54 2.58
CA ASN A 88 -11.36 19.25 1.47
C ASN A 88 -10.48 18.32 0.63
N PHE A 89 -10.30 17.06 1.04
CA PHE A 89 -9.52 16.09 0.30
C PHE A 89 -10.27 15.60 -0.94
N HIS A 90 -9.64 15.69 -2.11
CA HIS A 90 -10.19 15.21 -3.37
C HIS A 90 -9.09 14.50 -4.18
N ILE A 91 -9.50 13.45 -4.88
CA ILE A 91 -8.61 12.65 -5.73
C ILE A 91 -8.83 13.11 -7.16
N SER A 92 -7.86 13.83 -7.71
CA SER A 92 -7.95 14.53 -8.99
C SER A 92 -8.30 13.63 -10.17
N ASN A 93 -7.83 12.38 -10.13
CA ASN A 93 -8.03 11.37 -11.17
C ASN A 93 -9.06 10.29 -10.79
N TYR A 94 -9.95 10.56 -9.83
CA TYR A 94 -10.91 9.57 -9.34
C TYR A 94 -11.76 8.97 -10.47
N GLU A 95 -12.50 9.77 -11.23
CA GLU A 95 -13.42 9.26 -12.27
C GLU A 95 -12.71 8.47 -13.39
N SER A 96 -11.47 8.83 -13.71
CA SER A 96 -10.68 8.13 -14.73
C SER A 96 -10.08 6.83 -14.22
N ASP A 97 -9.74 6.78 -12.93
CA ASP A 97 -8.92 5.70 -12.37
C ASP A 97 -9.62 4.81 -11.35
N LEU A 98 -10.70 5.26 -10.73
CA LEU A 98 -11.35 4.56 -9.65
C LEU A 98 -12.83 4.37 -9.98
N SER A 99 -13.26 3.11 -10.03
CA SER A 99 -14.66 2.73 -9.96
C SER A 99 -14.92 2.00 -8.64
N SER A 100 -16.18 1.89 -8.23
CA SER A 100 -16.56 1.13 -7.03
C SER A 100 -16.11 -0.33 -7.08
N GLU A 101 -16.08 -0.94 -8.27
CA GLU A 101 -15.56 -2.29 -8.51
C GLU A 101 -14.04 -2.34 -8.26
N ILE A 102 -13.28 -1.42 -8.83
CA ILE A 102 -11.81 -1.34 -8.64
C ILE A 102 -11.46 -1.14 -7.16
N ILE A 103 -12.19 -0.29 -6.45
CA ILE A 103 -11.97 -0.06 -5.01
C ILE A 103 -12.26 -1.32 -4.20
N SER A 104 -13.32 -2.05 -4.56
CA SER A 104 -13.66 -3.33 -3.91
C SER A 104 -12.57 -4.36 -4.14
N ASP A 105 -12.02 -4.44 -5.35
CA ASP A 105 -10.89 -5.33 -5.69
C ASP A 105 -9.65 -5.00 -4.85
N TYR A 106 -9.29 -3.72 -4.75
CA TYR A 106 -8.19 -3.29 -3.87
C TYR A 106 -8.42 -3.65 -2.40
N TYR A 107 -9.65 -3.46 -1.89
CA TYR A 107 -9.98 -3.85 -0.53
C TYR A 107 -9.75 -5.36 -0.29
N TYR A 108 -10.22 -6.21 -1.20
CA TYR A 108 -9.99 -7.65 -1.09
C TYR A 108 -8.51 -8.01 -1.19
N GLU A 109 -7.76 -7.33 -2.06
CA GLU A 109 -6.34 -7.53 -2.23
C GLU A 109 -5.54 -7.13 -0.98
N PHE A 110 -5.85 -5.98 -0.38
CA PHE A 110 -5.24 -5.50 0.87
C PHE A 110 -5.47 -6.52 1.99
N ARG A 111 -6.70 -7.04 2.13
CA ARG A 111 -7.03 -8.08 3.10
C ARG A 111 -6.29 -9.39 2.85
N SER A 112 -6.14 -9.79 1.59
CA SER A 112 -5.40 -11.00 1.24
C SER A 112 -3.93 -10.86 1.59
N ILE A 113 -3.31 -9.73 1.27
CA ILE A 113 -1.89 -9.48 1.53
C ILE A 113 -1.62 -9.44 3.03
N THR A 114 -2.38 -8.64 3.78
CA THR A 114 -2.22 -8.52 5.24
C THR A 114 -2.39 -9.87 5.93
N ARG A 115 -3.40 -10.66 5.53
CA ARG A 115 -3.58 -12.04 6.02
C ARG A 115 -2.35 -12.91 5.74
N ASN A 116 -1.79 -12.83 4.54
CA ASN A 116 -0.62 -13.63 4.15
C ASN A 116 0.66 -13.25 4.91
N PHE A 117 0.81 -12.00 5.35
CA PHE A 117 1.93 -11.61 6.22
C PHE A 117 1.75 -12.12 7.66
N ILE A 118 0.51 -12.07 8.16
CA ILE A 118 0.18 -12.43 9.55
C ILE A 118 0.31 -13.94 9.80
N LEU A 119 -0.24 -14.74 8.87
CA LEU A 119 -0.22 -16.20 8.96
C LEU A 119 1.20 -16.77 8.73
#